data_AF-A0A0L8FHP8-F1
#
_entry.id   AF-A0A0L8FHP8-F1
#
_cell.length_a   1.000
_cell.length_b   1.000
_cell.length_c   1.000
_cell.angle_alpha   90.00
_cell.angle_beta   90.00
_cell.angle_gamma   90.00
#
_symmetry.space_group_name_H-M   'P 1'
#
loop_
_entity.id
_entity.type
_entity.pdbx_description
1 polymer ?
#
loop_
_entity_poly.entity_id
_entity_poly.type
_entity_poly.pdbx_seq_one_letter_code
_entity_poly.pdbx_strand_id
1 'polypeptide(L)'
;ILEKSSKYGNISADGISAIHIFCKTPGLITKVLQDGALLPVLNLCHAGGAVSLVAMKTLCIIAKDKETHSIIVDSQRVQALPQIFLFLNSTEPQMQSAAVKILTFISASNNWCRHQLIQKDMACGQNINSLLKGSAWQQEVLTMATSLVANLAVCSSDTVCLSNLQKTLCSLLHRDDLDTETLLNIQRGIANFSKFKLNTPTLMQYLPEIIRKGLMSEHTQIKQQTMRAISFLLAYMPEQTTEHLLREGAGAYLIGISCFEKFFKMMSEFFSKTCPEIGDISMF
;
A
#
# COMPACT_ATOMS: atom_id res chain seq x y z
N ILE A 1 24.45 6.73 40.39
CA ILE A 1 23.31 6.47 39.46
C ILE A 1 23.62 7.01 38.05
N LEU A 2 24.20 8.23 37.92
CA LEU A 2 24.64 8.80 36.65
C LEU A 2 25.78 8.01 35.95
N GLU A 3 26.74 7.43 36.68
CA GLU A 3 27.82 6.61 36.07
C GLU A 3 27.38 5.21 35.60
N LYS A 4 26.31 4.64 36.18
CA LYS A 4 25.74 3.38 35.68
C LYS A 4 25.03 3.62 34.33
N SER A 5 24.37 4.77 34.18
CA SER A 5 23.70 5.17 32.93
C SER A 5 24.67 5.28 31.74
N SER A 6 25.87 5.85 31.91
CA SER A 6 26.81 6.00 30.79
C SER A 6 27.46 4.68 30.34
N LYS A 7 27.76 3.77 31.29
CA LYS A 7 28.38 2.47 30.98
C LYS A 7 27.44 1.54 30.20
N TYR A 8 26.15 1.49 30.58
CA TYR A 8 25.16 0.66 29.86
C TYR A 8 24.65 1.30 28.56
N GLY A 9 24.67 2.64 28.46
CA GLY A 9 24.42 3.36 27.21
C GLY A 9 25.43 3.02 26.13
N ASN A 10 26.72 2.97 26.48
CA ASN A 10 27.79 2.60 25.55
C ASN A 10 27.70 1.13 25.11
N ILE A 11 27.42 0.20 26.02
CA ILE A 11 27.26 -1.23 25.69
C ILE A 11 26.07 -1.45 24.73
N SER A 12 24.94 -0.77 24.97
CA SER A 12 23.77 -0.86 24.09
C SER A 12 24.06 -0.28 22.70
N ALA A 13 24.81 0.82 22.63
CA ALA A 13 25.22 1.46 21.39
C ALA A 13 26.19 0.58 20.57
N ASP A 14 27.19 -0.01 21.22
CA ASP A 14 28.15 -0.93 20.59
C ASP A 14 27.43 -2.20 20.10
N GLY A 15 26.56 -2.76 20.94
CA GLY A 15 25.77 -3.95 20.63
C GLY A 15 24.87 -3.75 19.41
N ILE A 16 24.08 -2.67 19.37
CA ILE A 16 23.20 -2.43 18.21
C ILE A 16 24.00 -2.11 16.94
N SER A 17 25.16 -1.45 17.08
CA SER A 17 26.04 -1.17 15.95
C SER A 17 26.64 -2.46 15.37
N ALA A 18 27.03 -3.41 16.22
CA ALA A 18 27.49 -4.72 15.76
C ALA A 18 26.38 -5.50 15.03
N ILE A 19 25.17 -5.55 15.60
CA ILE A 19 24.00 -6.18 14.95
C ILE A 19 23.70 -5.49 13.62
N HIS A 20 23.77 -4.16 13.57
CA HIS A 20 23.59 -3.39 12.34
C HIS A 20 24.57 -3.78 11.23
N ILE A 21 25.85 -3.98 11.57
CA ILE A 21 26.90 -4.44 10.65
C ILE A 21 26.60 -5.85 10.16
N PHE A 22 26.22 -6.77 11.05
CA PHE A 22 25.85 -8.13 10.67
C PHE A 22 24.64 -8.13 9.73
N CYS A 23 23.60 -7.34 10.01
CA CYS A 23 22.43 -7.24 9.12
C CYS A 23 22.76 -6.64 7.74
N LYS A 24 23.84 -5.88 7.58
CA LYS A 24 24.30 -5.42 6.27
C LYS A 24 25.09 -6.47 5.49
N THR A 25 25.57 -7.50 6.17
CA THR A 25 26.38 -8.55 5.56
C THR A 25 25.46 -9.59 4.92
N PRO A 26 25.58 -9.86 3.60
CA PRO A 26 24.73 -10.84 2.92
C PRO A 26 24.75 -12.20 3.62
N GLY A 27 23.58 -12.80 3.80
CA GLY A 27 23.42 -14.13 4.42
C GLY A 27 23.48 -14.18 5.95
N LEU A 28 23.82 -13.07 6.64
CA LEU A 28 23.87 -13.05 8.10
C LEU A 28 22.56 -12.61 8.77
N ILE A 29 21.64 -11.95 8.06
CA ILE A 29 20.36 -11.47 8.61
C ILE A 29 19.57 -12.62 9.26
N THR A 30 19.40 -13.73 8.53
CA THR A 30 18.65 -14.90 9.04
C THR A 30 19.32 -15.49 10.28
N LYS A 31 20.66 -15.54 10.31
CA LYS A 31 21.41 -16.02 11.49
C LYS A 31 21.23 -15.10 12.70
N VAL A 32 21.32 -13.79 12.50
CA VAL A 32 21.06 -12.77 13.53
C VAL A 32 19.67 -12.95 14.15
N LEU A 33 18.66 -13.23 13.32
CA LEU A 33 17.30 -13.48 13.81
C LEU A 33 17.16 -14.83 14.53
N GLN A 34 17.79 -15.90 14.02
CA GLN A 34 17.83 -17.21 14.67
C GLN A 34 18.48 -17.14 16.05
N ASP A 35 19.48 -16.27 16.22
CA ASP A 35 20.16 -16.04 17.49
C ASP A 35 19.36 -15.12 18.45
N GLY A 36 18.13 -14.76 18.07
CA GLY A 36 17.17 -14.08 18.96
C GLY A 36 17.27 -12.55 18.98
N ALA A 37 17.97 -11.93 18.02
CA ALA A 37 18.22 -10.49 18.03
C ALA A 37 16.97 -9.61 17.82
N LEU A 38 15.86 -10.16 17.32
CA LEU A 38 14.66 -9.37 17.01
C LEU A 38 14.10 -8.62 18.23
N LEU A 39 13.94 -9.30 19.37
CA LEU A 39 13.39 -8.68 20.59
C LEU A 39 14.33 -7.61 21.17
N PRO A 40 15.65 -7.85 21.33
CA PRO A 40 16.59 -6.80 21.71
C PRO A 40 16.56 -5.58 20.79
N VAL A 41 16.53 -5.78 19.46
CA VAL A 41 16.45 -4.68 18.49
C VAL A 41 15.18 -3.86 18.70
N LEU A 42 14.03 -4.53 18.85
CA LEU A 42 12.75 -3.85 19.10
C LEU A 42 12.74 -3.08 20.42
N ASN A 43 13.25 -3.67 21.50
CA ASN A 43 13.37 -2.98 22.79
C ASN A 43 14.24 -1.72 22.68
N LEU A 44 15.33 -1.79 21.91
CA LEU A 44 16.22 -0.66 21.69
C LEU A 44 15.59 0.45 20.82
N CYS A 45 14.61 0.14 19.96
CA CYS A 45 13.83 1.17 19.26
C CYS A 45 13.12 2.13 20.24
N HIS A 46 12.83 1.68 21.47
CA HIS A 46 12.18 2.47 22.51
C HIS A 46 13.16 3.10 23.53
N ALA A 47 14.48 2.95 23.37
CA ALA A 47 15.48 3.43 24.32
C ALA A 47 15.68 4.96 24.35
N GLY A 48 15.25 5.65 23.29
CA GLY A 48 15.47 7.07 23.06
C GLY A 48 16.84 7.38 22.45
N GLY A 49 16.97 8.57 21.86
CA GLY A 49 18.23 9.10 21.34
C GLY A 49 18.81 8.32 20.15
N ALA A 50 20.14 8.39 19.99
CA ALA A 50 20.82 7.81 18.84
C ALA A 50 20.68 6.28 18.75
N VAL A 51 20.61 5.59 19.89
CA VAL A 51 20.46 4.13 19.96
C VAL A 51 19.13 3.69 19.33
N SER A 52 18.02 4.37 19.63
CA SER A 52 16.72 4.11 19.00
C SER A 52 16.76 4.21 17.49
N LEU A 53 17.44 5.23 16.96
CA LEU A 53 17.52 5.42 15.52
C LEU A 53 18.36 4.34 14.84
N VAL A 54 19.48 3.92 15.44
CA VAL A 54 20.29 2.81 14.92
C VAL A 54 19.51 1.49 14.99
N ALA A 55 18.76 1.26 16.08
CA ALA A 55 17.89 0.10 16.22
C ALA A 55 16.80 0.06 15.13
N MET A 56 16.13 1.19 14.91
CA MET A 56 15.09 1.31 13.89
C MET A 56 15.64 1.14 12.47
N LYS A 57 16.82 1.70 12.17
CA LYS A 57 17.52 1.47 10.90
C LYS A 57 17.90 0.00 10.73
N THR A 58 18.33 -0.66 11.80
CA THR A 58 18.64 -2.09 11.80
C THR A 58 17.41 -2.94 11.53
N LEU A 59 16.28 -2.63 12.18
CA LEU A 59 15.00 -3.28 11.92
C LEU A 59 14.53 -3.06 10.47
N CYS A 60 14.77 -1.88 9.90
CA CYS A 60 14.47 -1.59 8.50
C CYS A 60 15.32 -2.44 7.53
N ILE A 61 16.60 -2.67 7.85
CA ILE A 61 17.46 -3.58 7.06
C ILE A 61 16.97 -5.02 7.15
N ILE A 62 16.61 -5.48 8.35
CA ILE A 62 16.02 -6.80 8.55
C ILE A 62 14.76 -6.96 7.69
N ALA A 63 13.82 -6.04 7.82
CA ALA A 63 12.54 -6.07 7.10
C ALA A 63 12.67 -5.88 5.57
N LYS A 64 13.82 -5.42 5.07
CA LYS A 64 14.06 -5.35 3.62
C LYS A 64 14.23 -6.73 3.00
N ASP A 65 14.71 -7.70 3.79
CA ASP A 65 14.88 -9.08 3.35
C ASP A 65 13.56 -9.86 3.51
N LYS A 66 13.05 -10.37 2.38
CA LYS A 66 11.76 -11.05 2.30
C LYS A 66 11.70 -12.31 3.15
N GLU A 67 12.84 -12.98 3.37
CA GLU A 67 12.91 -14.21 4.18
C GLU A 67 12.59 -13.94 5.65
N THR A 68 12.72 -12.69 6.11
CA THR A 68 12.49 -12.31 7.50
C THR A 68 11.03 -11.96 7.81
N HIS A 69 10.21 -11.74 6.78
CA HIS A 69 8.86 -11.20 6.95
C HIS A 69 7.98 -12.11 7.83
N SER A 70 8.09 -13.43 7.68
CA SER A 70 7.34 -14.39 8.51
C SER A 70 7.75 -14.30 9.97
N ILE A 71 9.05 -14.14 10.25
CA ILE A 71 9.60 -14.01 11.60
C ILE A 71 9.08 -12.74 12.26
N ILE A 72 9.05 -11.60 11.55
CA ILE A 72 8.53 -10.34 12.09
C ILE A 72 7.04 -10.47 12.42
N VAL A 73 6.27 -11.04 11.48
CA VAL A 73 4.81 -11.09 11.54
C VAL A 73 4.30 -12.14 12.54
N ASP A 74 4.90 -13.34 12.60
CA ASP A 74 4.50 -14.45 13.47
C ASP A 74 5.14 -14.39 14.87
N SER A 75 5.73 -13.25 15.24
CA SER A 75 6.44 -13.11 16.50
C SER A 75 5.49 -13.03 17.70
N GLN A 76 4.76 -14.11 18.02
CA GLN A 76 3.75 -14.14 19.07
C GLN A 76 4.30 -13.71 20.44
N ARG A 77 5.55 -14.07 20.74
CA ARG A 77 6.24 -13.69 21.98
C ARG A 77 6.79 -12.26 21.97
N VAL A 78 7.18 -11.75 20.81
CA VAL A 78 7.90 -10.47 20.69
C VAL A 78 6.94 -9.32 20.38
N GLN A 79 5.77 -9.62 19.79
CA GLN A 79 4.77 -8.64 19.39
C GLN A 79 5.36 -7.51 18.53
N ALA A 80 6.17 -7.88 17.52
CA ALA A 80 6.89 -6.90 16.71
C ALA A 80 5.96 -5.92 15.98
N LEU A 81 4.88 -6.41 15.38
CA LEU A 81 3.94 -5.56 14.64
C LEU A 81 3.28 -4.48 15.51
N PRO A 82 2.66 -4.81 16.67
CA PRO A 82 2.18 -3.78 17.60
C PRO A 82 3.22 -2.70 17.94
N GLN A 83 4.46 -3.09 18.20
CA GLN A 83 5.53 -2.14 18.49
C GLN A 83 5.86 -1.24 17.29
N ILE A 84 5.95 -1.81 16.08
CA ILE A 84 6.17 -1.06 14.84
C ILE A 84 5.02 -0.07 14.59
N PHE A 85 3.77 -0.46 14.84
CA PHE A 85 2.61 0.42 14.64
C PHE A 85 2.63 1.66 15.55
N LEU A 86 3.16 1.55 16.78
CA LEU A 86 3.30 2.71 17.68
C LEU A 86 4.16 3.83 17.06
N PHE A 87 5.19 3.47 16.28
CA PHE A 87 6.07 4.44 15.64
C PHE A 87 5.42 5.18 14.46
N LEU A 88 4.27 4.73 13.95
CA LEU A 88 3.51 5.47 12.93
C LEU A 88 3.01 6.82 13.45
N ASN A 89 2.83 6.95 14.76
CA ASN A 89 2.42 8.19 15.42
C ASN A 89 3.61 8.91 16.09
N SER A 90 4.85 8.53 15.77
CA SER A 90 6.04 9.16 16.34
C SER A 90 6.18 10.62 15.92
N THR A 91 6.58 11.48 16.85
CA THR A 91 6.96 12.88 16.57
C THR A 91 8.33 12.99 15.91
N GLU A 92 9.13 11.92 15.93
CA GLU A 92 10.43 11.87 15.26
C GLU A 92 10.25 11.39 13.81
N PRO A 93 10.46 12.25 12.79
CA PRO A 93 10.14 11.90 11.41
C PRO A 93 10.92 10.70 10.86
N GLN A 94 12.16 10.52 11.33
CA GLN A 94 12.99 9.39 10.93
C GLN A 94 12.45 8.05 11.45
N MET A 95 11.89 8.04 12.67
CA MET A 95 11.27 6.86 13.26
C MET A 95 9.96 6.52 12.54
N GLN A 96 9.13 7.54 12.29
CA GLN A 96 7.88 7.39 11.53
C GLN A 96 8.15 6.87 10.11
N SER A 97 9.09 7.49 9.38
CA SER A 97 9.48 7.08 8.03
C SER A 97 9.97 5.63 7.99
N ALA A 98 10.86 5.24 8.91
CA ALA A 98 11.35 3.88 8.98
C ALA A 98 10.25 2.86 9.30
N ALA A 99 9.32 3.19 10.21
CA ALA A 99 8.19 2.33 10.54
C ALA A 99 7.28 2.08 9.32
N VAL A 100 6.91 3.14 8.59
CA VAL A 100 6.12 3.01 7.36
C VAL A 100 6.86 2.18 6.32
N LYS A 101 8.17 2.37 6.19
CA LYS A 101 9.02 1.62 5.26
C LYS A 101 9.06 0.13 5.57
N ILE A 102 9.23 -0.24 6.84
CA ILE A 102 9.18 -1.63 7.32
C ILE A 102 7.84 -2.26 6.94
N LEU A 103 6.72 -1.62 7.28
CA LEU A 103 5.38 -2.14 6.95
C LEU A 103 5.17 -2.25 5.43
N THR A 104 5.70 -1.30 4.66
CA THR A 104 5.65 -1.33 3.19
C THR A 104 6.37 -2.55 2.64
N PHE A 105 7.57 -2.88 3.13
CA PHE A 105 8.29 -4.09 2.72
C PHE A 105 7.50 -5.37 3.03
N ILE A 106 6.97 -5.48 4.26
CA ILE A 106 6.20 -6.66 4.68
C ILE A 106 4.91 -6.79 3.85
N SER A 107 4.22 -5.68 3.56
CA SER A 107 2.98 -5.69 2.77
C SER A 107 3.19 -6.14 1.31
N ALA A 108 4.38 -5.90 0.76
CA ALA A 108 4.77 -6.34 -0.58
C ALA A 108 5.11 -7.84 -0.68
N SER A 109 5.00 -8.58 0.43
CA SER A 109 5.30 -10.02 0.54
C SER A 109 4.16 -10.90 -0.02
N ASN A 110 3.89 -12.03 0.64
CA ASN A 110 2.77 -12.92 0.34
C ASN A 110 1.45 -12.47 1.00
N ASN A 111 0.34 -13.14 0.63
CA ASN A 111 -1.00 -12.84 1.17
C ASN A 111 -1.09 -13.06 2.68
N TRP A 112 -0.37 -14.06 3.21
CA TRP A 112 -0.39 -14.35 4.65
C TRP A 112 0.21 -13.19 5.46
N CYS A 113 1.34 -12.62 5.06
CA CYS A 113 1.93 -11.44 5.72
C CYS A 113 0.98 -10.23 5.70
N ARG A 114 0.32 -9.99 4.55
CA ARG A 114 -0.67 -8.91 4.43
C ARG A 114 -1.87 -9.12 5.34
N HIS A 115 -2.42 -10.33 5.35
CA HIS A 115 -3.54 -10.67 6.23
C HIS A 115 -3.19 -10.39 7.70
N GLN A 116 -2.01 -10.85 8.15
CA GLN A 116 -1.56 -10.60 9.52
C GLN A 116 -1.34 -9.10 9.81
N LEU A 117 -0.76 -8.34 8.87
CA LEU A 117 -0.65 -6.88 9.01
C LEU A 117 -2.01 -6.22 9.24
N ILE A 118 -3.02 -6.61 8.44
CA ILE A 118 -4.38 -6.06 8.53
C ILE A 118 -5.01 -6.41 9.88
N GLN A 119 -4.97 -7.68 10.28
CA GLN A 119 -5.55 -8.13 11.54
C GLN A 119 -4.89 -7.46 12.75
N LYS A 120 -3.56 -7.29 12.72
CA LYS A 120 -2.84 -6.61 13.81
C LYS A 120 -3.06 -5.11 13.82
N ASP A 121 -3.11 -4.43 12.68
CA ASP A 121 -3.45 -2.99 12.63
C ASP A 121 -4.84 -2.74 13.19
N MET A 122 -5.82 -3.59 12.84
CA MET A 122 -7.17 -3.55 13.40
C MET A 122 -7.17 -3.70 14.93
N ALA A 123 -6.41 -4.68 15.45
CA ALA A 123 -6.28 -4.89 16.88
C ALA A 123 -5.54 -3.74 17.60
N CYS A 124 -4.69 -2.99 16.89
CA CYS A 124 -3.92 -1.86 17.40
C CYS A 124 -4.59 -0.49 17.16
N GLY A 125 -5.86 -0.45 16.74
CA GLY A 125 -6.61 0.81 16.61
C GLY A 125 -6.50 1.50 15.24
N GLN A 126 -6.14 0.78 14.18
CA GLN A 126 -6.05 1.27 12.79
C GLN A 126 -5.03 2.41 12.63
N ASN A 127 -3.80 2.20 13.11
CA ASN A 127 -2.74 3.21 13.07
C ASN A 127 -2.35 3.60 11.64
N ILE A 128 -2.45 2.68 10.67
CA ILE A 128 -2.21 3.01 9.26
C ILE A 128 -3.25 4.05 8.77
N ASN A 129 -4.51 3.90 9.19
CA ASN A 129 -5.56 4.82 8.81
C ASN A 129 -5.38 6.19 9.48
N SER A 130 -4.99 6.20 10.75
CA SER A 130 -4.68 7.43 11.49
C SER A 130 -3.52 8.20 10.86
N LEU A 131 -2.46 7.50 10.45
CA LEU A 131 -1.33 8.08 9.71
C LEU A 131 -1.80 8.81 8.44
N LEU A 132 -2.65 8.17 7.64
CA LEU A 132 -3.18 8.75 6.39
C LEU A 132 -4.22 9.87 6.59
N LYS A 133 -4.70 10.09 7.81
CA LYS A 133 -5.61 11.20 8.17
C LYS A 133 -4.89 12.40 8.78
N GLY A 134 -3.57 12.34 8.96
CA GLY A 134 -2.76 13.47 9.41
C GLY A 134 -2.92 14.71 8.52
N SER A 135 -2.29 15.83 8.88
CA SER A 135 -2.35 17.06 8.09
C SER A 135 -0.98 17.54 7.60
N ALA A 136 0.10 17.09 8.24
CA ALA A 136 1.47 17.48 7.95
C ALA A 136 2.32 16.24 7.69
N TRP A 137 2.41 15.83 6.43
CA TRP A 137 3.28 14.73 6.02
C TRP A 137 4.58 15.25 5.44
N GLN A 138 5.65 14.52 5.72
CA GLN A 138 6.76 14.49 4.77
C GLN A 138 6.32 13.70 3.53
N GLN A 139 6.61 14.22 2.35
CA GLN A 139 6.14 13.64 1.09
C GLN A 139 6.54 12.17 0.93
N GLU A 140 7.76 11.80 1.36
CA GLU A 140 8.23 10.42 1.37
C GLU A 140 7.34 9.50 2.24
N VAL A 141 6.89 9.98 3.40
CA VAL A 141 6.03 9.21 4.31
C VAL A 141 4.67 8.97 3.67
N LEU A 142 4.07 9.98 3.04
CA LEU A 142 2.79 9.83 2.34
C LEU A 142 2.91 8.87 1.14
N THR A 143 3.99 8.98 0.37
CA THR A 143 4.28 8.09 -0.76
C THR A 143 4.38 6.63 -0.31
N MET A 144 5.11 6.36 0.78
CA MET A 144 5.23 5.00 1.31
C MET A 144 3.92 4.50 1.94
N ALA A 145 3.18 5.36 2.65
CA ALA A 145 1.91 4.99 3.28
C ALA A 145 0.83 4.63 2.25
N THR A 146 0.74 5.39 1.14
CA THR A 146 -0.16 5.07 0.03
C THR A 146 0.28 3.78 -0.67
N SER A 147 1.58 3.53 -0.82
CA SER A 147 2.12 2.26 -1.34
C SER A 147 1.79 1.06 -0.46
N LEU A 148 1.92 1.21 0.87
CA LEU A 148 1.51 0.23 1.87
C LEU A 148 0.03 -0.14 1.70
N VAL A 149 -0.87 0.84 1.66
CA VAL A 149 -2.30 0.56 1.47
C VAL A 149 -2.58 -0.09 0.12
N ALA A 150 -1.92 0.34 -0.96
CA ALA A 150 -2.07 -0.28 -2.27
C ALA A 150 -1.66 -1.76 -2.28
N ASN A 151 -0.61 -2.12 -1.53
CA ASN A 151 -0.21 -3.51 -1.34
C ASN A 151 -1.24 -4.30 -0.54
N LEU A 152 -1.79 -3.73 0.54
CA LEU A 152 -2.82 -4.40 1.36
C LEU A 152 -4.12 -4.62 0.59
N ALA A 153 -4.49 -3.68 -0.28
CA ALA A 153 -5.73 -3.69 -1.07
C ALA A 153 -5.90 -4.89 -2.02
N VAL A 154 -4.87 -5.72 -2.23
CA VAL A 154 -4.99 -6.95 -3.02
C VAL A 154 -5.66 -8.11 -2.26
N CYS A 155 -5.83 -7.99 -0.93
CA CYS A 155 -6.34 -9.08 -0.08
C CYS A 155 -7.86 -9.16 -0.11
N SER A 156 -8.39 -10.20 -0.75
CA SER A 156 -9.83 -10.43 -0.89
C SER A 156 -10.53 -10.80 0.42
N SER A 157 -9.83 -11.46 1.34
CA SER A 157 -10.35 -11.93 2.63
C SER A 157 -10.66 -10.81 3.61
N ASP A 158 -10.00 -9.66 3.46
CA ASP A 158 -9.98 -8.60 4.48
C ASP A 158 -10.61 -7.30 3.97
N THR A 159 -11.41 -7.37 2.90
CA THR A 159 -12.03 -6.20 2.25
C THR A 159 -12.87 -5.35 3.21
N VAL A 160 -13.61 -5.99 4.11
CA VAL A 160 -14.40 -5.30 5.14
C VAL A 160 -13.50 -4.54 6.11
N CYS A 161 -12.41 -5.17 6.58
CA CYS A 161 -11.44 -4.56 7.50
C CYS A 161 -10.74 -3.35 6.86
N LEU A 162 -10.53 -3.39 5.55
CA LEU A 162 -9.86 -2.33 4.79
C LEU A 162 -10.78 -1.17 4.38
N SER A 163 -12.08 -1.23 4.66
CA SER A 163 -13.07 -0.22 4.21
C SER A 163 -12.72 1.22 4.63
N ASN A 164 -12.21 1.42 5.84
CA ASN A 164 -11.76 2.74 6.30
C ASN A 164 -10.52 3.24 5.54
N LEU A 165 -9.56 2.34 5.29
CA LEU A 165 -8.36 2.67 4.51
C LEU A 165 -8.73 3.02 3.06
N GLN A 166 -9.70 2.31 2.47
CA GLN A 166 -10.22 2.65 1.15
C GLN A 166 -10.76 4.09 1.10
N LYS A 167 -11.62 4.46 2.06
CA LYS A 167 -12.21 5.81 2.13
C LYS A 167 -11.13 6.87 2.30
N THR A 168 -10.20 6.67 3.24
CA THR A 168 -9.10 7.61 3.46
C THR A 168 -8.22 7.73 2.22
N LEU A 169 -7.85 6.62 1.57
CA LEU A 169 -7.05 6.64 0.34
C LEU A 169 -7.75 7.42 -0.78
N CYS A 170 -9.06 7.21 -0.98
CA CYS A 170 -9.81 7.96 -1.99
C CYS A 170 -9.92 9.45 -1.64
N SER A 171 -10.06 9.78 -0.34
CA SER A 171 -10.17 11.17 0.11
C SER A 171 -8.92 11.99 -0.22
N LEU A 172 -7.74 11.35 -0.27
CA LEU A 172 -6.48 12.00 -0.64
C LEU A 172 -6.51 12.58 -2.06
N LEU A 173 -7.35 12.08 -2.97
CA LEU A 173 -7.47 12.65 -4.32
C LEU A 173 -7.90 14.12 -4.31
N HIS A 174 -8.57 14.60 -3.27
CA HIS A 174 -8.93 16.02 -3.17
C HIS A 174 -7.73 16.95 -2.93
N ARG A 175 -6.54 16.40 -2.62
CA ARG A 175 -5.31 17.20 -2.44
C ARG A 175 -4.68 17.55 -3.78
N ASP A 176 -4.36 18.81 -4.00
CA ASP A 176 -3.75 19.26 -5.26
C ASP A 176 -2.22 19.19 -5.28
N ASP A 177 -1.58 18.93 -4.14
CA ASP A 177 -0.13 18.91 -3.96
C ASP A 177 0.48 17.49 -4.03
N LEU A 178 -0.21 16.53 -4.65
CA LEU A 178 0.29 15.16 -4.78
C LEU A 178 1.34 15.06 -5.87
N ASP A 179 2.51 14.52 -5.55
CA ASP A 179 3.48 14.12 -6.57
C ASP A 179 2.99 12.91 -7.40
N THR A 180 3.67 12.69 -8.52
CA THR A 180 3.35 11.62 -9.47
C THR A 180 3.39 10.23 -8.82
N GLU A 181 4.36 9.96 -7.96
CA GLU A 181 4.54 8.63 -7.34
C GLU A 181 3.43 8.33 -6.33
N THR A 182 3.06 9.32 -5.51
CA THR A 182 1.95 9.23 -4.57
C THR A 182 0.63 9.03 -5.31
N LEU A 183 0.38 9.82 -6.36
CA LEU A 183 -0.82 9.68 -7.17
C LEU A 183 -0.90 8.31 -7.84
N LEU A 184 0.23 7.80 -8.36
CA LEU A 184 0.32 6.44 -8.90
C LEU A 184 -0.03 5.38 -7.83
N ASN A 185 0.49 5.51 -6.62
CA ASN A 185 0.19 4.59 -5.52
C ASN A 185 -1.29 4.65 -5.09
N ILE A 186 -1.88 5.84 -5.03
CA ILE A 186 -3.32 6.02 -4.77
C ILE A 186 -4.15 5.31 -5.85
N GLN A 187 -3.89 5.58 -7.12
CA GLN A 187 -4.63 4.97 -8.22
C GLN A 187 -4.42 3.45 -8.28
N ARG A 188 -3.22 2.95 -8.00
CA ARG A 188 -2.94 1.51 -7.85
C ARG A 188 -3.78 0.88 -6.74
N GLY A 189 -3.89 1.54 -5.58
CA GLY A 189 -4.71 1.07 -4.47
C GLY A 189 -6.20 1.09 -4.78
N ILE A 190 -6.71 2.16 -5.39
CA ILE A 190 -8.09 2.28 -5.86
C ILE A 190 -8.43 1.16 -6.86
N ALA A 191 -7.55 0.91 -7.82
CA ALA A 191 -7.73 -0.16 -8.79
C ALA A 191 -7.69 -1.55 -8.14
N ASN A 192 -6.90 -1.76 -7.09
CA ASN A 192 -6.93 -3.00 -6.31
C ASN A 192 -8.24 -3.16 -5.53
N PHE A 193 -8.74 -2.10 -4.88
CA PHE A 193 -10.03 -2.13 -4.19
C PHE A 193 -11.20 -2.36 -5.15
N SER A 194 -11.16 -1.75 -6.34
CA SER A 194 -12.23 -1.84 -7.34
C SER A 194 -12.48 -3.26 -7.85
N LYS A 195 -11.49 -4.15 -7.75
CA LYS A 195 -11.64 -5.57 -8.09
C LYS A 195 -12.74 -6.26 -7.28
N PHE A 196 -13.10 -5.74 -6.10
CA PHE A 196 -14.09 -6.34 -5.22
C PHE A 196 -15.40 -5.55 -5.25
N LYS A 197 -16.48 -6.18 -5.73
CA LYS A 197 -17.81 -5.57 -5.88
C LYS A 197 -18.33 -4.86 -4.61
N LEU A 198 -17.97 -5.35 -3.42
CA LEU A 198 -18.36 -4.73 -2.13
C LEU A 198 -17.87 -3.28 -1.98
N ASN A 199 -16.74 -2.96 -2.61
CA ASN A 199 -16.10 -1.64 -2.50
C ASN A 199 -16.70 -0.61 -3.46
N THR A 200 -17.45 -1.08 -4.48
CA THR A 200 -17.99 -0.26 -5.57
C THR A 200 -18.79 0.95 -5.08
N PRO A 201 -19.75 0.85 -4.14
CA PRO A 201 -20.54 2.00 -3.71
C PRO A 201 -19.69 3.14 -3.14
N THR A 202 -18.62 2.81 -2.42
CA THR A 202 -17.69 3.82 -1.90
C THR A 202 -16.87 4.44 -3.03
N LEU A 203 -16.34 3.64 -3.96
CA LEU A 203 -15.55 4.16 -5.09
C LEU A 203 -16.36 5.07 -6.00
N MET A 204 -17.65 4.76 -6.21
CA MET A 204 -18.54 5.59 -7.03
C MET A 204 -18.67 7.02 -6.48
N GLN A 205 -18.63 7.20 -5.16
CA GLN A 205 -18.65 8.54 -4.54
C GLN A 205 -17.42 9.39 -4.89
N TYR A 206 -16.28 8.75 -5.18
CA TYR A 206 -15.03 9.41 -5.54
C TYR A 206 -14.73 9.31 -7.05
N LEU A 207 -15.62 8.73 -7.85
CA LEU A 207 -15.40 8.50 -9.27
C LEU A 207 -15.05 9.78 -10.06
N PRO A 208 -15.68 10.96 -9.80
CA PRO A 208 -15.27 12.20 -10.46
C PRO A 208 -13.78 12.52 -10.26
N GLU A 209 -13.28 12.46 -9.03
CA GLU A 209 -11.87 12.72 -8.73
C GLU A 209 -10.93 11.62 -9.27
N ILE A 210 -11.39 10.37 -9.29
CA ILE A 210 -10.67 9.25 -9.90
C ILE A 210 -10.46 9.52 -11.40
N ILE A 211 -11.50 9.96 -12.11
CA ILE A 211 -11.42 10.33 -13.53
C ILE A 211 -10.50 11.54 -13.70
N ARG A 212 -10.78 12.63 -13.00
CA ARG A 212 -10.08 13.91 -13.16
C ARG A 212 -8.59 13.82 -12.86
N LYS A 213 -8.18 13.14 -11.78
CA LYS A 213 -6.75 13.02 -11.42
C LYS A 213 -6.06 11.83 -12.05
N GLY A 214 -6.80 10.76 -12.31
CA GLY A 214 -6.25 9.50 -12.79
C GLY A 214 -6.29 9.36 -14.30
N LEU A 215 -7.51 9.35 -14.86
CA LEU A 215 -7.75 9.10 -16.28
C LEU A 215 -7.27 10.25 -17.16
N MET A 216 -7.35 11.47 -16.66
CA MET A 216 -6.87 12.67 -17.38
C MET A 216 -5.38 12.95 -17.12
N SER A 217 -4.66 12.10 -16.36
CA SER A 217 -3.24 12.30 -16.06
C SER A 217 -2.35 12.15 -17.30
N GLU A 218 -1.33 12.98 -17.48
CA GLU A 218 -0.35 12.79 -18.55
C GLU A 218 0.52 11.51 -18.37
N HIS A 219 0.55 10.93 -17.18
CA HIS A 219 1.34 9.73 -16.91
C HIS A 219 0.59 8.45 -17.28
N THR A 220 1.14 7.69 -18.24
CA THR A 220 0.54 6.46 -18.77
C THR A 220 0.25 5.42 -17.68
N GLN A 221 1.14 5.23 -16.71
CA GLN A 221 0.94 4.25 -15.64
C GLN A 221 -0.25 4.61 -14.75
N ILE A 222 -0.43 5.90 -14.46
CA ILE A 222 -1.57 6.40 -13.68
C ILE A 222 -2.86 6.15 -14.45
N LYS A 223 -2.90 6.57 -15.72
CA LYS A 223 -4.02 6.30 -16.65
C LYS A 223 -4.39 4.82 -16.67
N GLN A 224 -3.42 3.91 -16.81
CA GLN A 224 -3.65 2.46 -16.85
C GLN A 224 -4.24 1.91 -15.56
N GLN A 225 -3.77 2.34 -14.39
CA GLN A 225 -4.37 1.92 -13.12
C GLN A 225 -5.80 2.44 -12.98
N THR A 226 -6.04 3.70 -13.35
CA THR A 226 -7.37 4.28 -13.32
C THR A 226 -8.33 3.60 -14.29
N MET A 227 -7.89 3.30 -15.51
CA MET A 227 -8.66 2.52 -16.47
C MET A 227 -9.03 1.15 -15.91
N ARG A 228 -8.08 0.44 -15.29
CA ARG A 228 -8.35 -0.83 -14.61
C ARG A 228 -9.44 -0.68 -13.55
N ALA A 229 -9.41 0.41 -12.76
CA ALA A 229 -10.45 0.68 -11.78
C ALA A 229 -11.82 0.89 -12.44
N ILE A 230 -11.89 1.76 -13.45
CA ILE A 230 -13.11 2.09 -14.18
C ILE A 230 -13.70 0.85 -14.87
N SER A 231 -12.87 -0.05 -15.42
CA SER A 231 -13.35 -1.29 -16.02
C SER A 231 -14.08 -2.18 -15.01
N PHE A 232 -13.58 -2.29 -13.78
CA PHE A 232 -14.30 -3.02 -12.72
C PHE A 232 -15.59 -2.30 -12.32
N LEU A 233 -15.58 -0.97 -12.22
CA LEU A 233 -16.78 -0.20 -11.91
C LEU A 233 -17.85 -0.34 -13.01
N LEU A 234 -17.47 -0.31 -14.28
CA LEU A 234 -18.35 -0.60 -15.41
C LEU A 234 -18.94 -2.02 -15.33
N ALA A 235 -18.15 -3.01 -14.91
CA ALA A 235 -18.63 -4.37 -14.75
C ALA A 235 -19.63 -4.53 -13.58
N TYR A 236 -19.59 -3.66 -12.57
CA TYR A 236 -20.42 -3.78 -11.37
C TYR A 236 -21.59 -2.79 -11.30
N MET A 237 -21.43 -1.58 -11.84
CA MET A 237 -22.42 -0.50 -11.88
C MET A 237 -22.31 0.27 -13.22
N PRO A 238 -22.68 -0.38 -14.35
CA PRO A 238 -22.44 0.14 -15.70
C PRO A 238 -23.11 1.49 -15.97
N GLU A 239 -24.39 1.64 -15.64
CA GLU A 239 -25.16 2.86 -15.93
C GLU A 239 -24.54 4.09 -15.26
N GLN A 240 -24.34 4.02 -13.94
CA GLN A 240 -23.80 5.13 -13.16
C GLN A 240 -22.34 5.44 -13.55
N THR A 241 -21.53 4.41 -13.78
CA THR A 241 -20.14 4.62 -14.22
C THR A 241 -20.10 5.28 -15.60
N THR A 242 -20.98 4.88 -16.50
CA THR A 242 -21.10 5.47 -17.85
C THR A 242 -21.55 6.92 -17.76
N GLU A 243 -22.54 7.24 -16.92
CA GLU A 243 -23.00 8.60 -16.71
C GLU A 243 -21.87 9.53 -16.26
N HIS A 244 -21.04 9.10 -15.30
CA HIS A 244 -19.87 9.86 -14.86
C HIS A 244 -18.81 10.00 -15.95
N LEU A 245 -18.55 8.95 -16.73
CA LEU A 245 -17.62 9.02 -17.85
C LEU A 245 -18.08 10.00 -18.92
N LEU A 246 -19.36 9.98 -19.30
CA LEU A 246 -19.89 10.88 -20.33
C LEU A 246 -19.73 12.36 -19.98
N ARG A 247 -19.63 12.70 -18.69
CA ARG A 247 -19.41 14.08 -18.25
C ARG A 247 -17.99 14.59 -18.48
N GLU A 248 -16.95 13.78 -18.22
CA GLU A 248 -15.56 14.29 -18.21
C GLU A 248 -14.46 13.29 -18.62
N GLY A 249 -14.79 12.01 -18.88
CA GLY A 249 -13.78 10.95 -19.05
C GLY A 249 -13.98 9.98 -20.21
N ALA A 250 -15.13 10.01 -20.90
CA ALA A 250 -15.49 8.99 -21.89
C ALA A 250 -14.48 8.92 -23.05
N GLY A 251 -14.12 10.07 -23.62
CA GLY A 251 -13.13 10.14 -24.70
C GLY A 251 -11.77 9.58 -24.28
N ALA A 252 -11.25 10.02 -23.14
CA ALA A 252 -9.98 9.54 -22.60
C ALA A 252 -9.99 8.04 -22.32
N TYR A 253 -11.11 7.51 -21.80
CA TYR A 253 -11.27 6.07 -21.56
C TYR A 253 -11.32 5.26 -22.86
N LEU A 254 -12.07 5.71 -23.87
CA LEU A 254 -12.17 5.03 -25.17
C LEU A 254 -10.86 5.05 -25.93
N ILE A 255 -10.15 6.18 -25.95
CA ILE A 255 -8.79 6.29 -26.51
C ILE A 255 -7.83 5.37 -25.74
N GLY A 256 -7.94 5.33 -24.42
CA GLY A 256 -7.14 4.42 -23.61
C GLY A 256 -7.40 2.96 -23.96
N ILE A 257 -8.67 2.57 -24.14
CA ILE A 257 -9.04 1.18 -24.49
C ILE A 257 -8.55 0.84 -25.89
N SER A 258 -8.62 1.77 -26.86
CA SER A 258 -8.18 1.53 -28.25
C SER A 258 -6.70 1.14 -28.36
N CYS A 259 -5.88 1.50 -27.37
CA CYS A 259 -4.48 1.05 -27.28
C CYS A 259 -4.32 -0.44 -26.94
N PHE A 260 -5.38 -1.15 -26.52
CA PHE A 260 -5.35 -2.59 -26.23
C PHE A 260 -5.83 -3.40 -27.44
N GLU A 261 -4.98 -3.55 -28.45
CA GLU A 261 -5.30 -4.26 -29.71
C GLU A 261 -5.94 -5.64 -29.47
N LYS A 262 -5.41 -6.41 -28.51
CA LYS A 262 -5.94 -7.73 -28.14
C LYS A 262 -7.39 -7.69 -27.65
N PHE A 263 -7.79 -6.62 -26.98
CA PHE A 263 -9.16 -6.43 -26.50
C PHE A 263 -10.12 -6.25 -27.68
N PHE A 264 -9.77 -5.40 -28.66
CA PHE A 264 -10.61 -5.19 -29.84
C PHE A 264 -10.72 -6.41 -30.73
N LYS A 265 -9.62 -7.17 -30.87
CA LYS A 265 -9.65 -8.45 -31.58
C LYS A 265 -10.62 -9.44 -30.89
N MET A 266 -10.53 -9.57 -29.57
CA MET A 266 -11.44 -10.42 -28.78
C MET A 266 -12.91 -9.97 -28.92
N MET A 267 -13.18 -8.66 -28.86
CA MET A 267 -14.52 -8.10 -29.04
C MET A 267 -15.08 -8.37 -30.44
N SER A 268 -14.28 -8.15 -31.49
CA SER A 268 -14.69 -8.40 -32.88
C SER A 268 -14.99 -9.89 -33.10
N GLU A 269 -14.14 -10.79 -32.59
CA GLU A 269 -14.38 -12.23 -32.64
C GLU A 269 -15.65 -12.62 -31.87
N PHE A 270 -15.90 -12.02 -30.71
CA PHE A 270 -17.14 -12.25 -29.96
C PHE A 270 -18.37 -11.81 -30.76
N PHE A 271 -18.40 -10.57 -31.25
CA PHE A 271 -19.55 -10.04 -32.00
C PHE A 271 -19.79 -10.77 -33.31
N SER A 272 -18.74 -11.18 -34.04
CA SER A 272 -18.90 -11.99 -35.25
C SER A 272 -19.64 -13.32 -35.01
N LYS A 273 -19.58 -13.84 -33.78
CA LYS A 273 -20.25 -15.09 -33.37
C LYS A 273 -21.62 -14.86 -32.76
N THR A 274 -21.81 -13.76 -32.04
CA THR A 274 -23.04 -13.51 -31.24
C THR A 274 -24.01 -12.53 -31.90
N CYS A 275 -23.53 -11.71 -32.83
CA CYS A 275 -24.28 -10.74 -33.60
C CYS A 275 -23.96 -10.94 -35.10
N PRO A 276 -24.47 -12.02 -35.73
CA PRO A 276 -24.21 -12.28 -37.14
C PRO A 276 -24.68 -11.11 -38.00
N GLU A 277 -23.94 -10.82 -39.07
CA GLU A 277 -24.36 -9.82 -40.05
C GLU A 277 -25.75 -10.17 -40.57
N ILE A 278 -26.69 -9.23 -40.39
CA ILE A 278 -28.01 -9.35 -40.99
C ILE A 278 -27.81 -9.10 -42.49
N GLY A 279 -27.71 -10.18 -43.26
CA GLY A 279 -27.73 -10.12 -44.72
C GLY A 279 -29.07 -9.58 -45.22
N ASP A 280 -28.99 -8.79 -46.29
CA ASP A 280 -30.05 -8.12 -47.05
C ASP A 280 -31.50 -8.52 -46.69
N ILE A 281 -32.27 -7.56 -46.13
CA ILE A 281 -33.70 -7.70 -45.81
C ILE A 281 -34.55 -7.60 -47.10
N SER A 282 -34.10 -8.20 -48.20
CA SER A 282 -34.85 -8.24 -49.47
C SER A 282 -35.95 -9.31 -49.50
N MET A 283 -36.36 -9.84 -48.35
CA MET A 283 -37.52 -10.72 -48.18
C MET A 283 -38.43 -10.34 -46.98
N PHE A 284 -38.62 -9.05 -46.74
CA PHE A 284 -39.82 -8.57 -46.01
C PHE A 284 -40.55 -7.53 -46.83
#